data_AF-A0A143HC93-F1
#
_entry.id   AF-A0A143HC93-F1
#
_cell.length_a   1.000
_cell.length_b   1.000
_cell.length_c   1.000
_cell.angle_alpha   90.00
_cell.angle_beta   90.00
_cell.angle_gamma   90.00
#
_symmetry.space_group_name_H-M   'P 1'
#
loop_
_entity.id
_entity.type
_entity.pdbx_description
1 polymer ?
#
loop_
_entity_poly.entity_id
_entity_poly.type
_entity_poly.pdbx_seq_one_letter_code
_entity_poly.pdbx_strand_id
1 'polypeptide(L)' 'MGKIVDISKWQPEVNYKTFATETGLAILRVQDGSTTKDKVYQTHAAGLSNIKFRMVYMHLHALFL' A
#
# COMPACT_ATOMS: atom_id res chain seq x y z
N MET A 1 2.17 4.52 19.51
CA MET A 1 1.46 3.73 18.49
C MET A 1 1.96 4.20 17.13
N GLY A 2 2.50 3.31 16.29
CA GLY A 2 3.04 3.71 14.99
C GLY A 2 1.95 4.27 14.09
N LYS A 3 2.32 5.13 13.12
CA LYS A 3 1.36 5.72 12.17
C LYS A 3 0.68 4.61 11.35
N ILE A 4 -0.53 4.87 10.86
CA ILE A 4 -1.16 4.07 9.82
C ILE A 4 -1.03 4.89 8.54
N VAL A 5 -0.45 4.30 7.49
CA VAL A 5 -0.13 5.02 6.26
C VAL A 5 -0.66 4.23 5.07
N ASP A 6 -1.39 4.90 4.18
CA ASP A 6 -1.72 4.36 2.87
C ASP A 6 -0.65 4.73 1.82
N ILE A 7 -0.34 3.78 0.94
CA ILE A 7 0.60 3.99 -0.18
C ILE A 7 0.06 3.38 -1.47
N SER A 8 0.46 3.99 -2.59
CA SER A 8 -0.01 3.66 -3.93
C SER A 8 1.02 4.06 -4.99
N LYS A 9 0.64 4.04 -6.29
CA LYS A 9 1.47 4.57 -7.39
C LYS A 9 2.02 5.98 -7.20
N TRP A 10 1.46 6.77 -6.28
CA TRP A 10 1.93 8.11 -5.96
C TRP A 10 3.17 8.13 -5.04
N GLN A 11 3.57 6.97 -4.51
CA GLN A 11 4.82 6.74 -3.80
C GLN A 11 5.63 5.68 -4.57
N PRO A 12 6.15 5.99 -5.78
CA PRO A 12 6.73 4.98 -6.66
C PRO A 12 7.96 4.27 -6.08
N GLU A 13 8.65 4.92 -5.13
CA GLU A 13 9.78 4.36 -4.40
C GLU A 13 9.59 4.60 -2.90
N VAL A 14 9.84 3.58 -2.08
CA VAL A 14 9.71 3.63 -0.62
C VAL A 14 10.88 2.87 0.01
N ASN A 15 11.58 3.50 0.95
CA ASN A 15 12.51 2.80 1.82
C ASN A 15 11.73 2.06 2.92
N TYR A 16 11.42 0.78 2.69
CA TYR A 16 10.58 -0.01 3.60
C TYR A 16 11.18 -0.20 5.00
N LYS A 17 12.51 -0.14 5.14
CA LYS A 17 13.17 -0.27 6.45
C LYS A 17 12.90 0.97 7.31
N THR A 18 13.11 2.17 6.76
CA THR A 18 12.79 3.43 7.44
C THR A 18 11.28 3.60 7.62
N PHE A 19 10.48 3.19 6.63
CA PHE A 19 9.02 3.21 6.74
C PHE A 19 8.54 2.42 7.97
N ALA A 20 9.12 1.24 8.22
CA ALA A 20 8.75 0.38 9.33
C ALA A 20 9.16 0.92 10.71
N THR A 21 10.10 1.89 10.80
CA THR A 21 10.45 2.50 12.09
C THR A 21 9.42 3.52 12.56
N GLU A 22 8.62 4.08 11.65
CA GLU A 22 7.65 5.14 11.95
C GLU A 22 6.19 4.68 11.85
N THR A 23 5.96 3.55 11.19
CA THR A 23 4.63 3.07 10.80
C THR A 23 4.32 1.74 11.49
N GLY A 24 3.06 1.55 11.90
CA GLY A 24 2.57 0.28 12.46
C GLY A 24 1.72 -0.56 11.50
N LEU A 25 1.18 0.06 10.44
CA LEU A 25 0.34 -0.59 9.43
C LEU A 25 0.43 0.15 8.09
N ALA A 26 0.58 -0.61 7.00
CA ALA A 26 0.47 -0.10 5.64
C ALA A 26 -0.89 -0.48 5.02
N ILE A 27 -1.53 0.47 4.34
CA ILE A 27 -2.71 0.22 3.51
C ILE A 27 -2.30 0.34 2.04
N LEU A 28 -2.35 -0.75 1.29
CA LEU A 28 -1.91 -0.81 -0.10
C LEU A 28 -3.11 -0.66 -1.04
N ARG A 29 -3.13 0.39 -1.87
CA ARG A 29 -4.15 0.50 -2.92
C ARG A 29 -3.90 -0.56 -4.01
N VAL A 30 -4.86 -1.45 -4.23
CA VAL A 30 -4.81 -2.49 -5.28
C VAL A 30 -5.43 -1.99 -6.58
N GLN A 31 -6.55 -1.29 -6.50
CA GLN A 31 -7.27 -0.78 -7.67
C GLN A 31 -8.05 0.50 -7.36
N ASP A 32 -8.43 1.20 -8.43
CA ASP A 32 -9.27 2.37 -8.49
C ASP A 32 -10.42 2.11 -9.49
N GLY A 33 -11.61 1.87 -8.95
CA GLY A 33 -12.73 1.29 -9.67
C GLY A 33 -12.45 -0.15 -10.13
N SER A 34 -13.30 -0.63 -11.05
CA SER A 34 -13.22 -1.99 -11.58
C SER A 34 -12.18 -2.16 -12.70
N THR A 35 -11.66 -1.06 -13.26
CA THR A 35 -10.86 -1.09 -14.49
C THR A 35 -9.41 -0.64 -14.30
N THR A 36 -9.10 0.12 -13.24
CA THR A 36 -7.75 0.65 -13.03
C THR A 36 -7.05 -0.07 -11.90
N LYS A 37 -6.10 -0.94 -12.24
CA LYS A 37 -5.20 -1.56 -11.27
C LYS A 37 -4.07 -0.59 -10.88
N ASP A 38 -3.73 -0.51 -9.60
CA ASP A 38 -2.57 0.27 -9.17
C ASP A 38 -1.29 -0.41 -9.67
N LYS A 39 -0.43 0.37 -10.33
CA LYS A 39 0.73 -0.17 -11.07
C LYS A 39 1.86 -0.65 -10.17
N VAL A 40 1.91 -0.22 -8.91
CA VAL A 40 3.05 -0.49 -8.02
C VAL A 40 2.67 -1.26 -6.75
N TYR A 41 1.39 -1.61 -6.56
CA TYR A 41 0.94 -2.31 -5.34
C TYR A 41 1.70 -3.62 -5.09
N GLN A 42 2.06 -4.36 -6.15
CA GLN A 42 2.86 -5.58 -6.07
C GLN A 42 4.28 -5.31 -5.57
N THR A 43 4.89 -4.20 -6.03
CA THR A 43 6.21 -3.75 -5.57
C THR A 43 6.18 -3.43 -4.07
N HIS A 44 5.15 -2.71 -3.62
CA HIS A 44 4.97 -2.40 -2.20
C HIS A 44 4.68 -3.65 -1.36
N ALA A 45 3.81 -4.55 -1.83
CA ALA A 45 3.50 -5.80 -1.17
C ALA A 45 4.75 -6.67 -1.00
N ALA A 46 5.58 -6.79 -2.05
CA ALA A 46 6.83 -7.55 -1.99
C ALA A 46 7.83 -6.90 -1.01
N GLY A 47 8.04 -5.59 -1.10
CA GLY A 47 8.96 -4.87 -0.23
C GLY A 47 8.63 -4.98 1.25
N LEU A 48 7.35 -4.81 1.61
CA LEU A 48 6.88 -4.93 2.99
C LEU A 48 6.80 -6.40 3.46
N SER A 49 6.55 -7.36 2.57
CA SER A 49 6.53 -8.79 2.93
C SER A 49 7.92 -9.32 3.25
N ASN A 50 8.96 -8.86 2.53
CA ASN A 50 10.35 -9.23 2.79
C ASN A 50 10.81 -8.87 4.22
N ILE A 51 10.20 -7.86 4.83
CA ILE A 51 10.48 -7.44 6.22
C ILE A 51 9.38 -7.88 7.20
N LYS A 52 8.44 -8.74 6.77
CA LYS A 52 7.31 -9.24 7.57
C LYS A 52 6.45 -8.11 8.19
N PHE A 53 6.33 -6.98 7.49
CA PHE A 53 5.58 -5.83 7.97
C PHE A 53 4.08 -6.02 7.80
N ARG A 54 3.28 -5.47 8.74
CA ARG A 54 1.82 -5.60 8.74
C ARG A 54 1.21 -4.73 7.63
N MET A 55 0.37 -5.33 6.79
CA MET A 55 -0.29 -4.65 5.68
C MET A 55 -1.73 -5.11 5.47
N VAL A 56 -2.55 -4.25 4.88
CA VAL A 56 -3.88 -4.57 4.37
C VAL A 56 -4.04 -4.05 2.94
N TYR A 57 -4.88 -4.71 2.15
CA TYR A 57 -5.13 -4.37 0.76
C TYR A 57 -6.46 -3.62 0.61
N MET A 58 -6.42 -2.46 -0.03
CA MET A 58 -7.59 -1.62 -0.28
C MET A 58 -7.96 -1.67 -1.77
N HIS A 59 -9.19 -2.05 -2.05
CA HIS A 59 -9.80 -1.92 -3.37
C HIS A 59 -10.70 -0.69 -3.30
N LEU A 60 -10.41 0.35 -4.08
CA LEU A 60 -11.31 1.51 -4.16
C LEU A 60 -12.37 1.17 -5.21
N HIS A 61 -13.61 0.98 -4.78
CA HIS A 61 -14.72 0.70 -5.70
C HIS A 61 -15.38 2.02 -6.07
N ALA A 62 -15.49 2.30 -7.36
CA ALA A 62 -16.39 3.33 -7.83
C ALA A 62 -17.82 2.81 -7.62
N LEU A 63 -18.61 3.49 -6.79
CA LEU A 63 -20.05 3.32 -6.82
C LEU A 63 -20.49 3.80 -8.21
N PHE A 64 -20.94 2.89 -9.07
CA PHE A 64 -21.75 3.30 -10.21
C PHE A 64 -23.07 3.83 -9.62
N LEU A 65 -23.17 5.16 -9.50
CA LEU A 65 -24.40 5.88 -9.21
C LEU A 65 -25.30 5.90 -10.45
#